data_AF-A0AB34JXH3-F1
#
_entry.id   AF-A0AB34JXH3-F1
#
_cell.length_a   1.000
_cell.length_b   1.000
_cell.length_c   1.000
_cell.angle_alpha   90.00
_cell.angle_beta   90.00
_cell.angle_gamma   90.00
#
_symmetry.space_group_name_H-M   'P 1'
#
loop_
_entity.id
_entity.type
_entity.pdbx_description
1 polymer ?
#
loop_
_entity_poly.entity_id
_entity_poly.type
_entity_poly.pdbx_seq_one_letter_code
_entity_poly.pdbx_strand_id
1 'polypeptide(L)'
;MVVQRKGPRRKGCCVGDPDRRSSPQPPMRSLLAITLLSAVFAAVEEVTDQKTFQKILAENPAVVVDFYSQTCGPCIMMAPKFKDLAKEYADKVKFIKVDVQRSYVGVQIRSMPTFHFYVQGKLEQQFSGADEAGLRRNTQMIASKAEAMDIEVSLGALEKFYQENDPSKLNGVDEIYEKYPAYKLVQILKKKYGKAPEYTKKNKPKPQKESTDAPENKGVDIKKMDLEDLKAEVYRREFAAEEKELELQRKKNLRRREKMVSSATPVKLAVLGGGPAGTTAAIYAARAGLKPVLVSPPVGGQLMSKGVNVENYPGIPEASGGDIIKLMKKQALKFSATFEEDTVTKVDLSRQPFVITTNTSAFTAQTLIIATGADARWLDVPGEEDFKGGGVSSCATCDGFLFSGKPVVVVGGGDTAMEDALVLARTSSSVVLIHRKDSFRASAVLAKAVMSHPKIQIMWNTTVKEFKGTAEGVLTTVVAQSTEDPVNITEIAADAAFVAIGHIPNTGLFAGQLEMTDSGYLVTKPGSTHCSVDGVFAAGDVADWTYRQAVTSAGSGSQAALDAERWLSEHMQGQSDAEEEESEDECHPEDYEGWTMKQIRKELKDRGVDTAAECRGCNEKSQFIEVLCRHM
;
A
#
# COMPACT_ATOMS: atom_id res chain seq x y z
N MET A 1 59.28 23.00 -18.96
CA MET A 1 58.71 24.10 -19.76
C MET A 1 57.36 24.44 -19.12
N VAL A 2 57.27 25.36 -18.15
CA VAL A 2 57.25 26.83 -18.28
C VAL A 2 56.32 27.30 -19.40
N VAL A 3 55.21 27.95 -19.06
CA VAL A 3 54.96 29.40 -19.26
C VAL A 3 53.44 29.68 -19.23
N GLN A 4 53.03 30.40 -18.18
CA GLN A 4 51.85 31.28 -18.14
C GLN A 4 52.01 32.49 -19.09
N ARG A 5 50.91 33.01 -19.67
CA ARG A 5 50.74 34.45 -19.98
C ARG A 5 49.25 34.81 -19.83
N LYS A 6 48.82 35.61 -18.85
CA LYS A 6 48.82 37.09 -18.72
C LYS A 6 48.02 37.82 -19.83
N GLY A 7 46.94 38.50 -19.41
CA GLY A 7 46.06 39.36 -20.24
C GLY A 7 46.61 40.78 -20.48
N PRO A 8 45.74 41.76 -20.82
CA PRO A 8 45.76 43.07 -20.15
C PRO A 8 44.34 43.68 -19.92
N ARG A 9 44.00 44.29 -18.77
CA ARG A 9 44.33 45.65 -18.26
C ARG A 9 43.47 46.76 -18.92
N ARG A 10 42.60 47.46 -18.18
CA ARG A 10 42.77 48.80 -17.53
C ARG A 10 41.33 49.36 -17.34
N LYS A 11 40.93 50.30 -16.49
CA LYS A 11 41.40 51.26 -15.45
C LYS A 11 40.05 51.88 -14.96
N GLY A 12 39.80 52.35 -13.76
CA GLY A 12 40.59 52.67 -12.60
C GLY A 12 39.84 53.73 -11.78
N CYS A 13 40.13 53.78 -10.48
CA CYS A 13 39.99 54.91 -9.55
C CYS A 13 38.59 55.41 -9.14
N CYS A 14 38.36 55.90 -7.93
CA CYS A 14 39.16 56.02 -6.68
C CYS A 14 38.13 56.39 -5.56
N VAL A 15 38.11 55.75 -4.37
CA VAL A 15 38.71 56.16 -3.06
C VAL A 15 38.24 57.56 -2.58
N GLY A 16 37.80 57.84 -1.34
CA GLY A 16 37.74 57.18 -0.02
C GLY A 16 36.99 58.13 0.97
N ASP A 17 36.28 57.65 2.00
CA ASP A 17 36.70 57.50 3.41
C ASP A 17 36.46 58.79 4.27
N PRO A 18 36.58 58.82 5.62
CA PRO A 18 35.60 58.42 6.65
C PRO A 18 35.18 59.52 7.66
N ASP A 19 34.27 59.14 8.57
CA ASP A 19 34.27 59.45 10.03
C ASP A 19 33.14 60.32 10.66
N ARG A 20 32.61 59.79 11.78
CA ARG A 20 32.02 60.40 13.00
C ARG A 20 30.61 61.04 13.08
N ARG A 21 29.84 60.39 13.98
CA ARG A 21 29.22 60.87 15.25
C ARG A 21 27.76 61.37 15.28
N SER A 22 27.11 60.86 16.34
CA SER A 22 26.15 61.48 17.26
C SER A 22 24.64 61.23 17.05
N SER A 23 24.08 60.54 18.05
CA SER A 23 22.66 60.45 18.39
C SER A 23 22.10 61.78 18.94
N PRO A 24 20.77 61.97 18.91
CA PRO A 24 20.03 61.93 20.19
C PRO A 24 18.59 61.31 20.12
N GLN A 25 18.13 60.71 21.22
CA GLN A 25 16.70 60.53 21.58
C GLN A 25 16.15 61.85 22.19
N PRO A 26 14.84 62.15 22.46
CA PRO A 26 13.67 61.29 22.84
C PRO A 26 12.29 61.83 22.29
N PRO A 27 11.05 61.68 22.88
CA PRO A 27 10.53 60.83 23.97
C PRO A 27 9.23 60.03 23.69
N MET A 28 8.87 59.17 24.66
CA MET A 28 7.61 58.42 24.80
C MET A 28 6.34 59.28 24.91
N ARG A 29 5.21 58.84 24.35
CA ARG A 29 4.05 58.25 25.10
C ARG A 29 2.78 58.11 24.23
N SER A 30 2.14 56.95 24.43
CA SER A 30 0.70 56.67 24.29
C SER A 30 0.08 56.69 22.89
N LEU A 31 -0.16 55.50 22.34
CA LEU A 31 -1.43 55.25 21.66
C LEU A 31 -1.89 53.80 21.82
N LEU A 32 -3.13 53.69 22.28
CA LEU A 32 -3.93 52.50 22.50
C LEU A 32 -3.96 51.59 21.27
N ALA A 33 -4.04 50.29 21.57
CA ALA A 33 -4.24 49.19 20.67
C ALA A 33 -5.43 49.39 19.72
N ILE A 34 -5.13 49.45 18.42
CA ILE A 34 -6.02 48.98 17.36
C ILE A 34 -5.14 48.13 16.45
N THR A 35 -5.05 46.84 16.77
CA THR A 35 -4.34 45.86 15.94
C THR A 35 -5.12 45.69 14.65
N LEU A 36 -4.71 46.44 13.63
CA LEU A 36 -4.74 46.01 12.24
C LEU A 36 -3.99 44.67 12.14
N LEU A 37 -4.71 43.55 12.28
CA LEU A 37 -4.25 42.27 11.73
C LEU A 37 -5.02 42.02 10.44
N SER A 38 -4.57 42.71 9.39
CA SER A 38 -4.69 42.21 8.03
C SER A 38 -3.36 41.54 7.69
N ALA A 39 -3.44 40.31 7.15
CA ALA A 39 -2.37 39.49 6.59
C ALA A 39 -1.40 38.82 7.60
N VAL A 40 -1.63 37.53 7.89
CA VAL A 40 -0.67 36.42 7.65
C VAL A 40 -1.47 35.11 7.63
N PHE A 41 -1.87 34.60 6.47
CA PHE A 41 -2.25 33.19 6.32
C PHE A 41 -1.78 32.70 4.94
N ALA A 42 -0.53 32.25 4.89
CA ALA A 42 0.04 31.50 3.77
C ALA A 42 1.29 30.69 4.19
N ALA A 43 1.42 30.34 5.47
CA ALA A 43 2.51 29.52 5.97
C ALA A 43 1.93 28.29 6.69
N VAL A 44 2.35 27.11 6.23
CA VAL A 44 2.16 25.85 6.98
C VAL A 44 2.92 26.00 8.29
N GLU A 45 2.20 25.91 9.40
CA GLU A 45 2.76 26.13 10.74
C GLU A 45 3.30 24.81 11.29
N GLU A 46 4.51 24.84 11.86
CA GLU A 46 5.09 23.70 12.56
C GLU A 46 4.71 23.76 14.04
N VAL A 47 4.15 22.67 14.57
CA VAL A 47 3.60 22.58 15.92
C VAL A 47 4.44 21.62 16.74
N THR A 48 4.97 22.11 17.85
CA THR A 48 5.95 21.38 18.67
C THR A 48 5.42 20.88 20.01
N ASP A 49 4.23 21.31 20.43
CA ASP A 49 3.67 20.97 21.74
C ASP A 49 2.15 20.68 21.69
N GLN A 50 1.71 19.83 22.61
CA GLN A 50 0.33 19.36 22.70
C GLN A 50 -0.68 20.49 22.98
N LYS A 51 -0.29 21.54 23.74
CA LYS A 51 -1.21 22.62 24.09
C LYS A 51 -1.54 23.47 22.86
N THR A 52 -0.53 23.79 22.06
CA THR A 52 -0.69 24.49 20.77
C THR A 52 -1.48 23.64 19.78
N PHE A 53 -1.19 22.33 19.71
CA PHE A 53 -1.94 21.39 18.86
C PHE A 53 -3.44 21.38 19.18
N GLN A 54 -3.81 21.22 20.45
CA GLN A 54 -5.21 21.20 20.87
C GLN A 54 -5.91 22.55 20.64
N LYS A 55 -5.19 23.66 20.87
CA LYS A 55 -5.71 25.00 20.57
C LYS A 55 -6.04 25.17 19.09
N ILE A 56 -5.15 24.74 18.19
CA ILE A 56 -5.37 24.83 16.74
C ILE A 56 -6.58 23.97 16.31
N LEU A 57 -6.72 22.77 16.87
CA LEU A 57 -7.87 21.91 16.62
C LEU A 57 -9.20 22.52 17.10
N ALA A 58 -9.18 23.27 18.20
CA ALA A 58 -10.37 23.91 18.77
C ALA A 58 -10.78 25.21 18.04
N GLU A 59 -9.81 25.99 17.56
CA GLU A 59 -10.04 27.32 16.97
C GLU A 59 -10.34 27.27 15.46
N ASN A 60 -10.07 26.15 14.79
CA ASN A 60 -10.22 26.02 13.34
C ASN A 60 -11.30 24.97 12.98
N PRO A 61 -12.22 25.29 12.06
CA PRO A 61 -13.32 24.40 11.71
C PRO A 61 -12.86 23.11 11.00
N ALA A 62 -11.76 23.19 10.22
CA ALA A 62 -11.11 22.05 9.60
C ALA A 62 -9.59 22.18 9.70
N VAL A 63 -8.91 21.08 10.04
CA VAL A 63 -7.45 21.03 10.18
C VAL A 63 -6.89 19.78 9.51
N VAL A 64 -5.82 19.95 8.72
CA VAL A 64 -4.98 18.85 8.22
C VAL A 64 -3.64 18.89 8.94
N VAL A 65 -3.23 17.73 9.43
CA VAL A 65 -1.95 17.55 10.14
C VAL A 65 -1.07 16.60 9.35
N ASP A 66 0.14 17.03 9.02
CA ASP A 66 1.21 16.18 8.46
C ASP A 66 2.19 15.81 9.57
N PHE A 67 2.13 14.54 9.99
CA PHE A 67 3.09 13.93 10.91
C PHE A 67 4.27 13.38 10.11
N TYR A 68 5.42 14.03 10.27
CA TYR A 68 6.57 13.84 9.39
C TYR A 68 7.89 13.76 10.18
N SER A 69 8.98 13.46 9.47
CA SER A 69 10.37 13.66 9.94
C SER A 69 11.21 14.26 8.81
N GLN A 70 12.28 14.94 9.19
CA GLN A 70 13.28 15.50 8.26
C GLN A 70 14.09 14.43 7.51
N THR A 71 14.18 13.20 8.01
CA THR A 71 14.96 12.10 7.38
C THR A 71 14.09 11.12 6.59
N CYS A 72 12.79 11.40 6.48
CA CYS A 72 11.83 10.55 5.78
C CYS A 72 11.70 10.96 4.30
N GLY A 73 12.22 10.13 3.38
CA GLY A 73 12.16 10.39 1.93
C GLY A 73 10.74 10.67 1.40
N PRO A 74 9.73 9.82 1.69
CA PRO A 74 8.34 10.09 1.33
C PRO A 74 7.78 11.39 1.91
N CYS A 75 8.22 11.80 3.11
CA CYS A 75 7.82 13.06 3.73
C CYS A 75 8.39 14.27 2.97
N ILE A 76 9.64 14.18 2.51
CA ILE A 76 10.28 15.20 1.69
C ILE A 76 9.54 15.31 0.34
N MET A 77 9.17 14.18 -0.27
CA MET A 77 8.40 14.16 -1.52
C MET A 77 7.02 14.82 -1.36
N MET A 78 6.34 14.59 -0.22
CA MET A 78 5.02 15.14 0.03
C MET A 78 5.04 16.62 0.47
N ALA A 79 6.17 17.14 0.96
CA ALA A 79 6.23 18.49 1.51
C ALA A 79 5.85 19.62 0.52
N PRO A 80 6.29 19.61 -0.76
CA PRO A 80 5.81 20.59 -1.76
C PRO A 80 4.30 20.50 -1.99
N LYS A 81 3.77 19.27 -2.08
CA LYS A 81 2.35 19.01 -2.33
C LYS A 81 1.46 19.47 -1.18
N PHE A 82 1.90 19.19 0.04
CA PHE A 82 1.24 19.65 1.26
C PHE A 82 1.22 21.18 1.32
N LYS A 83 2.32 21.84 0.94
CA LYS A 83 2.41 23.30 0.89
C LYS A 83 1.51 23.91 -0.18
N ASP A 84 1.38 23.27 -1.34
CA ASP A 84 0.52 23.77 -2.41
C ASP A 84 -0.96 23.61 -2.07
N LEU A 85 -1.36 22.48 -1.46
CA LEU A 85 -2.70 22.32 -0.91
C LEU A 85 -3.01 23.33 0.20
N ALA A 86 -2.03 23.63 1.06
CA ALA A 86 -2.19 24.65 2.10
C ALA A 86 -2.44 26.05 1.52
N LYS A 87 -1.90 26.37 0.34
CA LYS A 87 -2.20 27.62 -0.38
C LYS A 87 -3.59 27.56 -1.03
N GLU A 88 -3.91 26.44 -1.68
CA GLU A 88 -5.17 26.23 -2.40
C GLU A 88 -6.39 26.32 -1.48
N TYR A 89 -6.27 25.81 -0.25
CA TYR A 89 -7.35 25.77 0.74
C TYR A 89 -7.13 26.74 1.91
N ALA A 90 -6.30 27.78 1.74
CA ALA A 90 -5.87 28.69 2.81
C ALA A 90 -7.04 29.38 3.54
N ASP A 91 -8.18 29.57 2.88
CA ASP A 91 -9.40 30.18 3.40
C ASP A 91 -10.37 29.20 4.06
N LYS A 92 -10.13 27.88 3.94
CA LYS A 92 -11.08 26.82 4.32
C LYS A 92 -10.53 25.82 5.32
N VAL A 93 -9.24 25.55 5.28
CA VAL A 93 -8.60 24.47 6.02
C VAL A 93 -7.26 24.95 6.56
N LYS A 94 -7.03 24.75 7.86
CA LYS A 94 -5.74 25.03 8.49
C LYS A 94 -4.79 23.84 8.28
N PHE A 95 -3.59 24.10 7.79
CA PHE A 95 -2.56 23.06 7.61
C PHE A 95 -1.46 23.25 8.63
N ILE A 96 -1.10 22.16 9.32
CA ILE A 96 -0.01 22.12 10.28
C ILE A 96 0.88 20.91 10.06
N LYS A 97 2.13 21.03 10.50
CA LYS A 97 3.13 19.96 10.47
C LYS A 97 3.61 19.65 11.88
N VAL A 98 3.85 18.38 12.17
CA VAL A 98 4.42 17.92 13.45
C VAL A 98 5.61 17.02 13.14
N ASP A 99 6.82 17.46 13.52
CA ASP A 99 8.01 16.62 13.45
C ASP A 99 7.99 15.62 14.61
N VAL A 100 7.70 14.37 14.28
CA VAL A 100 7.46 13.29 15.26
C VAL A 100 8.74 12.82 15.96
N GLN A 101 9.91 13.19 15.44
CA GLN A 101 11.20 12.90 16.09
C GLN A 101 11.56 13.97 17.12
N ARG A 102 11.06 15.20 16.96
CA ARG A 102 11.40 16.34 17.82
C ARG A 102 10.31 16.70 18.81
N SER A 103 9.07 16.35 18.50
CA SER A 103 7.88 16.87 19.19
C SER A 103 6.83 15.78 19.39
N TYR A 104 6.13 15.83 20.53
CA TYR A 104 5.00 14.95 20.81
C TYR A 104 3.76 15.78 21.17
N VAL A 105 2.69 15.58 20.43
CA VAL A 105 1.42 16.33 20.56
C VAL A 105 0.28 15.50 21.16
N GLY A 106 0.60 14.36 21.79
CA GLY A 106 -0.41 13.46 22.35
C GLY A 106 -1.05 12.51 21.33
N VAL A 107 -0.45 12.35 20.15
CA VAL A 107 -0.92 11.45 19.07
C VAL A 107 0.20 10.46 18.73
N GLN A 108 -0.11 9.16 18.74
CA GLN A 108 0.82 8.11 18.33
C GLN A 108 0.61 7.75 16.85
N ILE A 109 1.66 7.84 16.05
CA ILE A 109 1.67 7.45 14.64
C ILE A 109 2.66 6.31 14.40
N ARG A 110 2.32 5.37 13.52
CA ARG A 110 3.07 4.12 13.29
C ARG A 110 4.02 4.16 12.10
N SER A 111 3.86 5.16 11.24
CA SER A 111 4.62 5.33 10.00
C SER A 111 4.57 6.78 9.54
N MET A 112 5.49 7.22 8.68
CA MET A 112 5.51 8.58 8.13
C MET A 112 5.60 8.58 6.59
N PRO A 113 5.05 9.60 5.90
CA PRO A 113 4.18 10.63 6.47
C PRO A 113 2.84 10.01 6.91
N THR A 114 2.24 10.55 7.96
CA THR A 114 0.86 10.24 8.33
C THR A 114 0.05 11.52 8.33
N PHE A 115 -1.09 11.50 7.65
CA PHE A 115 -1.97 12.64 7.53
C PHE A 115 -3.23 12.41 8.34
N HIS A 116 -3.56 13.34 9.23
CA HIS A 116 -4.81 13.35 9.96
C HIS A 116 -5.69 14.51 9.50
N PHE A 117 -6.99 14.25 9.44
CA PHE A 117 -8.01 15.18 8.96
C PHE A 117 -9.03 15.38 10.06
N TYR A 118 -9.08 16.60 10.60
CA TYR A 118 -9.97 16.97 11.70
C TYR A 118 -11.07 17.93 11.24
N VAL A 119 -12.26 17.76 11.78
CA VAL A 119 -13.39 18.71 11.67
C VAL A 119 -13.91 19.00 13.07
N GLN A 120 -13.99 20.28 13.45
CA GLN A 120 -14.36 20.72 14.81
C GLN A 120 -13.59 19.99 15.94
N GLY A 121 -12.28 19.84 15.75
CA GLY A 121 -11.40 19.15 16.69
C GLY A 121 -11.58 17.62 16.78
N LYS A 122 -12.50 17.02 16.03
CA LYS A 122 -12.68 15.57 15.95
C LYS A 122 -11.96 14.99 14.75
N LEU A 123 -11.26 13.88 14.94
CA LEU A 123 -10.61 13.14 13.85
C LEU A 123 -11.67 12.46 12.97
N GLU A 124 -11.72 12.84 11.71
CA GLU A 124 -12.67 12.31 10.72
C GLU A 124 -12.05 11.25 9.83
N GLN A 125 -10.77 11.40 9.49
CA GLN A 125 -10.03 10.43 8.68
C GLN A 125 -8.52 10.52 8.96
N GLN A 126 -7.81 9.43 8.68
CA GLN A 126 -6.36 9.41 8.65
C GLN A 126 -5.85 8.42 7.60
N PHE A 127 -4.64 8.64 7.10
CA PHE A 127 -3.90 7.62 6.36
C PHE A 127 -2.39 7.83 6.50
N SER A 128 -1.62 6.80 6.18
CA SER A 128 -0.15 6.85 6.17
C SER A 128 0.40 6.52 4.78
N GLY A 129 1.52 7.14 4.42
CA GLY A 129 2.20 6.97 3.14
C GLY A 129 2.13 8.19 2.23
N ALA A 130 2.98 8.23 1.20
CA ALA A 130 3.00 9.30 0.20
C ALA A 130 1.90 9.12 -0.84
N ASP A 131 0.68 9.52 -0.49
CA ASP A 131 -0.49 9.51 -1.37
C ASP A 131 -1.03 10.94 -1.56
N GLU A 132 -0.65 11.57 -2.68
CA GLU A 132 -1.12 12.92 -3.04
C GLU A 132 -2.63 12.96 -3.35
N ALA A 133 -3.16 11.90 -3.97
CA ALA A 133 -4.57 11.81 -4.31
C ALA A 133 -5.42 11.68 -3.04
N GLY A 134 -5.01 10.80 -2.12
CA GLY A 134 -5.62 10.64 -0.80
C GLY A 134 -5.55 11.92 0.03
N LEU A 135 -4.40 12.61 0.03
CA LEU A 135 -4.25 13.89 0.72
C LEU A 135 -5.26 14.92 0.21
N ARG A 136 -5.31 15.14 -1.11
CA ARG A 136 -6.24 16.09 -1.75
C ARG A 136 -7.70 15.71 -1.53
N ARG A 137 -8.06 14.44 -1.72
CA ARG A 137 -9.43 13.92 -1.55
C ARG A 137 -9.95 14.17 -0.13
N ASN A 138 -9.13 13.85 0.87
CA ASN A 138 -9.52 14.02 2.27
C ASN A 138 -9.53 15.49 2.71
N THR A 139 -8.62 16.32 2.19
CA THR A 139 -8.69 17.78 2.35
C THR A 139 -9.99 18.35 1.81
N GLN A 140 -10.37 17.98 0.57
CA GLN A 140 -11.63 18.41 -0.03
C GLN A 140 -12.84 17.97 0.80
N MET A 141 -12.83 16.72 1.28
CA MET A 141 -13.89 16.19 2.14
C MET A 141 -14.08 17.03 3.41
N ILE A 142 -13.00 17.31 4.16
CA ILE A 142 -13.13 18.08 5.39
C ILE A 142 -13.46 19.55 5.14
N ALA A 143 -12.99 20.13 4.03
CA ALA A 143 -13.37 21.47 3.61
C ALA A 143 -14.88 21.55 3.36
N SER A 144 -15.44 20.60 2.59
CA SER A 144 -16.89 20.55 2.34
C SER A 144 -17.71 20.27 3.60
N LYS A 145 -17.21 19.43 4.51
CA LYS A 145 -17.88 19.20 5.80
C LYS A 145 -17.88 20.47 6.66
N ALA A 146 -16.76 21.18 6.76
CA ALA A 146 -16.68 22.45 7.48
C ALA A 146 -17.59 23.54 6.86
N GLU A 147 -17.62 23.66 5.54
CA GLU A 147 -18.51 24.59 4.82
C GLU A 147 -20.00 24.27 5.05
N ALA A 148 -20.37 22.99 5.12
CA ALA A 148 -21.75 22.57 5.42
C ALA A 148 -22.16 22.89 6.88
N MET A 149 -21.18 23.08 7.77
CA MET A 149 -21.38 23.42 9.17
C MET A 149 -21.39 24.95 9.42
N ASP A 150 -20.99 25.75 8.43
CA ASP A 150 -21.02 27.23 8.44
C ASP A 150 -22.41 27.79 8.04
N ILE A 151 -23.46 27.16 8.59
CA ILE A 151 -24.87 27.51 8.39
C ILE A 151 -25.41 28.08 9.69
N GLU A 152 -26.07 29.24 9.62
CA GLU A 152 -26.75 29.85 10.75
C GLU A 152 -28.27 29.87 10.45
N VAL A 153 -29.05 29.23 11.32
CA VAL A 153 -30.51 29.31 11.32
C VAL A 153 -30.86 30.23 12.48
N SER A 154 -31.57 31.33 12.24
CA SER A 154 -32.02 32.19 13.34
C SER A 154 -33.22 31.56 14.04
N LEU A 155 -33.39 31.84 15.34
CA LEU A 155 -34.53 31.36 16.12
C LEU A 155 -35.86 31.76 15.45
N GLY A 156 -35.98 33.01 15.00
CA GLY A 156 -37.18 33.49 14.29
C GLY A 156 -37.45 32.77 12.96
N ALA A 157 -36.41 32.34 12.24
CA ALA A 157 -36.59 31.53 11.02
C ALA A 157 -37.09 30.11 11.35
N LEU A 158 -36.65 29.55 12.48
CA LEU A 158 -37.11 28.25 12.96
C LEU A 158 -38.55 28.31 13.50
N GLU A 159 -38.91 29.35 14.26
CA GLU A 159 -40.27 29.59 14.75
C GLU A 159 -41.25 29.73 13.58
N LYS A 160 -40.93 30.57 12.60
CA LYS A 160 -41.75 30.76 11.41
C LYS A 160 -41.94 29.45 10.64
N PHE A 161 -40.87 28.66 10.52
CA PHE A 161 -40.94 27.35 9.88
C PHE A 161 -41.89 26.39 10.63
N TYR A 162 -41.83 26.32 11.96
CA TYR A 162 -42.76 25.47 12.72
C TYR A 162 -44.19 26.02 12.74
N GLN A 163 -44.38 27.35 12.73
CA GLN A 163 -45.70 27.97 12.63
C GLN A 163 -46.43 27.57 11.34
N GLU A 164 -45.71 27.38 10.24
CA GLU A 164 -46.28 26.99 8.95
C GLU A 164 -46.42 25.47 8.77
N ASN A 165 -45.65 24.65 9.51
CA ASN A 165 -45.48 23.22 9.20
C ASN A 165 -45.82 22.25 10.34
N ASP A 166 -45.68 22.69 11.60
CA ASP A 166 -46.01 21.90 12.78
C ASP A 166 -46.21 22.81 14.01
N PRO A 167 -47.37 23.51 14.11
CA PRO A 167 -47.62 24.49 15.18
C PRO A 167 -47.55 23.90 16.60
N SER A 168 -47.70 22.57 16.73
CA SER A 168 -47.60 21.86 18.01
C SER A 168 -46.21 21.96 18.65
N LYS A 169 -45.18 22.28 17.85
CA LYS A 169 -43.80 22.42 18.31
C LYS A 169 -43.44 23.84 18.75
N LEU A 170 -44.31 24.83 18.54
CA LEU A 170 -44.06 26.24 18.88
C LEU A 170 -43.73 26.46 20.36
N ASN A 171 -44.43 25.77 21.27
CA ASN A 171 -44.23 25.91 22.72
C ASN A 171 -42.90 25.31 23.24
N GLY A 172 -42.08 24.70 22.37
CA GLY A 172 -40.78 24.14 22.72
C GLY A 172 -39.69 24.43 21.69
N VAL A 173 -39.85 25.48 20.87
CA VAL A 173 -38.88 25.82 19.81
C VAL A 173 -37.54 26.23 20.41
N ASP A 174 -37.53 26.97 21.52
CA ASP A 174 -36.30 27.38 22.20
C ASP A 174 -35.47 26.17 22.64
N GLU A 175 -36.11 25.18 23.26
CA GLU A 175 -35.44 23.93 23.66
C GLU A 175 -34.91 23.15 22.45
N ILE A 176 -35.63 23.15 21.33
CA ILE A 176 -35.18 22.50 20.08
C ILE A 176 -34.01 23.26 19.45
N TYR A 177 -34.06 24.60 19.48
CA TYR A 177 -33.05 25.49 18.94
C TYR A 177 -31.74 25.40 19.72
N GLU A 178 -31.80 25.32 21.04
CA GLU A 178 -30.62 25.11 21.89
C GLU A 178 -30.08 23.68 21.81
N LYS A 179 -30.95 22.68 21.60
CA LYS A 179 -30.57 21.27 21.60
C LYS A 179 -29.81 20.81 20.36
N TYR A 180 -30.00 21.45 19.20
CA TYR A 180 -29.40 21.00 17.94
C TYR A 180 -28.68 22.12 17.20
N PRO A 181 -27.46 21.89 16.70
CA PRO A 181 -26.78 22.87 15.85
C PRO A 181 -27.53 23.07 14.53
N ALA A 182 -27.45 24.29 13.97
CA ALA A 182 -28.23 24.76 12.82
C ALA A 182 -28.20 23.82 11.59
N TYR A 183 -27.03 23.28 11.21
CA TYR A 183 -26.93 22.32 10.10
C TYR A 183 -27.75 21.04 10.34
N LYS A 184 -27.81 20.57 11.60
CA LYS A 184 -28.51 19.36 12.00
C LYS A 184 -30.03 19.59 12.06
N LEU A 185 -30.45 20.80 12.46
CA LEU A 185 -31.84 21.25 12.34
C LEU A 185 -32.29 21.24 10.87
N VAL A 186 -31.51 21.84 9.96
CA VAL A 186 -31.81 21.84 8.52
C VAL A 186 -31.96 20.43 7.98
N GLN A 187 -31.07 19.50 8.34
CA GLN A 187 -31.15 18.10 7.88
C GLN A 187 -32.38 17.37 8.44
N ILE A 188 -32.63 17.46 9.75
CA ILE A 188 -33.77 16.79 10.40
C ILE A 188 -35.08 17.31 9.82
N LEU A 189 -35.21 18.62 9.65
CA LEU A 189 -36.43 19.26 9.17
C LEU A 189 -36.66 19.00 7.68
N LYS A 190 -35.62 19.04 6.86
CA LYS A 190 -35.72 18.66 5.44
C LYS A 190 -36.13 17.19 5.28
N LYS A 191 -35.59 16.29 6.10
CA LYS A 191 -35.95 14.87 6.08
C LYS A 191 -37.39 14.63 6.54
N LYS A 192 -37.86 15.37 7.55
CA LYS A 192 -39.19 15.17 8.16
C LYS A 192 -40.32 15.88 7.41
N TYR A 193 -40.08 17.09 6.91
CA TYR A 193 -41.09 17.97 6.31
C TYR A 193 -40.83 18.27 4.82
N GLY A 194 -39.77 17.72 4.22
CA GLY A 194 -39.40 17.93 2.82
C GLY A 194 -38.75 19.29 2.51
N LYS A 195 -38.75 20.22 3.47
CA LYS A 195 -38.19 21.58 3.37
C LYS A 195 -37.50 21.99 4.68
N ALA A 196 -36.70 23.04 4.64
CA ALA A 196 -35.92 23.55 5.77
C ALA A 196 -36.26 25.01 6.09
N PRO A 197 -36.02 25.47 7.33
CA PRO A 197 -36.14 26.89 7.68
C PRO A 197 -35.16 27.74 6.87
N GLU A 198 -35.44 29.04 6.73
CA GLU A 198 -34.50 29.99 6.13
C GLU A 198 -33.20 30.03 6.96
N TYR A 199 -32.06 30.09 6.27
CA TYR A 199 -30.74 30.12 6.91
C TYR A 199 -29.78 31.00 6.12
N THR A 200 -28.78 31.54 6.81
CA THR A 200 -27.71 32.36 6.24
C THR A 200 -26.38 31.60 6.24
N LYS A 201 -25.53 31.91 5.26
CA LYS A 201 -24.12 31.50 5.23
C LYS A 201 -23.27 32.68 5.66
N LYS A 202 -22.27 32.50 6.52
CA LYS A 202 -21.36 33.60 6.91
C LYS A 202 -20.43 33.95 5.76
N ASN A 203 -20.82 34.92 4.92
CA ASN A 203 -20.01 35.33 3.76
C ASN A 203 -18.77 36.14 4.14
N LYS A 204 -17.65 35.90 3.44
CA LYS A 204 -16.69 36.93 2.96
C LYS A 204 -16.11 36.52 1.58
N PRO A 205 -15.50 37.46 0.82
CA PRO A 205 -15.90 37.86 -0.54
C PRO A 205 -15.55 36.87 -1.65
N LYS A 206 -16.42 36.82 -2.67
CA LYS A 206 -16.24 36.09 -3.94
C LYS A 206 -15.00 36.58 -4.72
N PRO A 207 -14.08 35.69 -5.11
CA PRO A 207 -13.49 35.72 -6.43
C PRO A 207 -14.52 35.22 -7.45
N GLN A 208 -14.37 35.67 -8.70
CA GLN A 208 -15.36 35.61 -9.75
C GLN A 208 -15.87 34.20 -10.06
N LYS A 209 -17.15 34.14 -10.45
CA LYS A 209 -17.83 32.95 -10.98
C LYS A 209 -17.00 32.31 -12.10
N GLU A 210 -16.50 31.11 -11.87
CA GLU A 210 -16.61 30.05 -12.88
C GLU A 210 -17.67 29.05 -12.42
N SER A 211 -18.52 28.68 -13.36
CA SER A 211 -19.78 27.94 -13.19
C SER A 211 -19.61 26.66 -12.38
N THR A 212 -20.34 26.56 -11.27
CA THR A 212 -20.79 25.31 -10.67
C THR A 212 -21.87 24.70 -11.56
N ASP A 213 -21.47 23.83 -12.48
CA ASP A 213 -22.32 22.75 -12.93
C ASP A 213 -21.66 21.46 -12.43
N ALA A 214 -22.45 20.40 -12.24
CA ALA A 214 -21.96 19.04 -12.06
C ALA A 214 -20.82 18.74 -13.06
N PRO A 215 -19.96 17.71 -12.88
CA PRO A 215 -19.07 17.30 -13.94
C PRO A 215 -19.88 16.66 -15.07
N GLU A 216 -20.67 17.48 -15.79
CA GLU A 216 -20.85 17.34 -17.21
C GLU A 216 -19.45 17.31 -17.80
N ASN A 217 -19.31 16.39 -18.74
CA ASN A 217 -18.14 16.07 -19.52
C ASN A 217 -17.69 17.30 -20.34
N LYS A 218 -17.19 18.36 -19.69
CA LYS A 218 -16.54 19.50 -20.33
C LYS A 218 -15.22 18.96 -20.85
N GLY A 219 -15.20 18.69 -22.15
CA GLY A 219 -14.02 18.23 -22.87
C GLY A 219 -12.86 19.16 -22.55
N VAL A 220 -11.83 18.60 -21.92
CA VAL A 220 -10.55 19.27 -21.73
C VAL A 220 -10.05 19.72 -23.10
N ASP A 221 -9.76 21.01 -23.28
CA ASP A 221 -9.31 21.57 -24.55
C ASP A 221 -7.82 21.24 -24.76
N ILE A 222 -7.57 20.01 -25.24
CA ILE A 222 -6.25 19.42 -25.51
C ILE A 222 -5.35 20.37 -26.32
N LYS A 223 -5.94 21.23 -27.16
CA LYS A 223 -5.21 22.17 -28.02
C LYS A 223 -4.60 23.37 -27.30
N LYS A 224 -4.97 23.62 -26.04
CA LYS A 224 -4.48 24.75 -25.23
C LYS A 224 -3.56 24.33 -24.09
N MET A 225 -3.35 23.04 -23.91
CA MET A 225 -2.51 22.50 -22.84
C MET A 225 -1.08 22.35 -23.32
N ASP A 226 -0.12 22.62 -22.44
CA ASP A 226 1.27 22.27 -22.70
C ASP A 226 1.52 20.76 -22.51
N LEU A 227 2.74 20.32 -22.83
CA LEU A 227 3.09 18.91 -22.77
C LEU A 227 3.06 18.35 -21.34
N GLU A 228 3.31 19.17 -20.31
CA GLU A 228 3.30 18.75 -18.92
C GLU A 228 1.86 18.56 -18.42
N ASP A 229 0.99 19.52 -18.74
CA ASP A 229 -0.44 19.47 -18.46
C ASP A 229 -1.10 18.28 -19.18
N LEU A 230 -0.73 18.03 -20.45
CA LEU A 230 -1.23 16.87 -21.20
C LEU A 230 -0.81 15.55 -20.56
N LYS A 231 0.45 15.42 -20.14
CA LYS A 231 0.94 14.23 -19.43
C LYS A 231 0.21 14.05 -18.10
N ALA A 232 0.02 15.11 -17.33
CA ALA A 232 -0.70 15.07 -16.07
C ALA A 232 -2.17 14.66 -16.27
N GLU A 233 -2.82 15.13 -17.33
CA GLU A 233 -4.19 14.76 -17.65
C GLU A 233 -4.34 13.31 -18.11
N VAL A 234 -3.43 12.83 -18.96
CA VAL A 234 -3.38 11.41 -19.34
C VAL A 234 -3.19 10.54 -18.10
N TYR A 235 -2.21 10.89 -17.25
CA TYR A 235 -1.93 10.17 -16.02
C TYR A 235 -3.14 10.16 -15.06
N ARG A 236 -3.83 11.31 -14.88
CA ARG A 236 -5.06 11.40 -14.08
C ARG A 236 -6.15 10.48 -14.60
N ARG A 237 -6.35 10.43 -15.92
CA ARG A 237 -7.37 9.58 -16.54
C ARG A 237 -7.03 8.11 -16.44
N GLU A 238 -5.78 7.73 -16.67
CA GLU A 238 -5.29 6.37 -16.51
C GLU A 238 -5.46 5.88 -15.07
N PHE A 239 -5.06 6.71 -14.09
CA PHE A 239 -5.21 6.41 -12.68
C PHE A 239 -6.68 6.28 -12.25
N ALA A 240 -7.54 7.21 -12.68
CA ALA A 240 -8.97 7.16 -12.37
C ALA A 240 -9.68 5.96 -13.03
N ALA A 241 -9.24 5.56 -14.22
CA ALA A 241 -9.73 4.34 -14.87
C ALA A 241 -9.27 3.08 -14.10
N GLU A 242 -8.02 3.07 -13.63
CA GLU A 242 -7.47 1.97 -12.84
C GLU A 242 -8.15 1.81 -11.47
N GLU A 243 -8.42 2.91 -10.75
CA GLU A 243 -9.13 2.87 -9.46
C GLU A 243 -10.54 2.31 -9.63
N LYS A 244 -11.25 2.72 -10.69
CA LYS A 244 -12.59 2.20 -11.01
C LYS A 244 -12.58 0.72 -11.39
N GLU A 245 -11.60 0.30 -12.21
CA GLU A 245 -11.45 -1.11 -12.56
C GLU A 245 -11.20 -1.96 -11.32
N LEU A 246 -10.32 -1.50 -10.42
CA LEU A 246 -10.01 -2.21 -9.18
C LEU A 246 -11.22 -2.26 -8.22
N GLU A 247 -12.01 -1.20 -8.14
CA GLU A 247 -13.27 -1.18 -7.38
C GLU A 247 -14.29 -2.17 -7.95
N LEU A 248 -14.46 -2.20 -9.28
CA LEU A 248 -15.32 -3.15 -9.96
C LEU A 248 -14.89 -4.60 -9.69
N GLN A 249 -13.60 -4.88 -9.81
CA GLN A 249 -13.03 -6.20 -9.51
C GLN A 249 -13.26 -6.62 -8.05
N ARG A 250 -13.15 -5.69 -7.09
CA ARG A 250 -13.49 -5.97 -5.68
C ARG A 250 -14.95 -6.34 -5.51
N LYS A 251 -15.87 -5.61 -6.14
CA LYS A 251 -17.31 -5.93 -6.11
C LYS A 251 -17.58 -7.31 -6.74
N LYS A 252 -16.96 -7.63 -7.88
CA LYS A 252 -17.06 -8.95 -8.52
C LYS A 252 -16.55 -10.07 -7.62
N ASN A 253 -15.39 -9.88 -6.98
CA ASN A 253 -14.84 -10.85 -6.04
C ASN A 253 -15.72 -11.02 -4.80
N LEU A 254 -16.34 -9.96 -4.30
CA LEU A 254 -17.28 -10.04 -3.18
C LEU A 254 -18.51 -10.89 -3.53
N ARG A 255 -19.13 -10.63 -4.69
CA ARG A 255 -20.27 -11.42 -5.19
C ARG A 255 -19.89 -12.88 -5.40
N ARG A 256 -18.73 -13.14 -6.01
CA ARG A 256 -18.21 -14.51 -6.16
C ARG A 256 -17.96 -15.20 -4.83
N ARG A 257 -17.44 -14.49 -3.83
CA ARG A 257 -17.25 -15.03 -2.49
C ARG A 257 -18.58 -15.40 -1.84
N GLU A 258 -19.58 -14.52 -1.92
CA GLU A 258 -20.93 -14.82 -1.43
C GLU A 258 -21.53 -16.04 -2.13
N LYS A 259 -21.35 -16.15 -3.45
CA LYS A 259 -21.75 -17.34 -4.22
C LYS A 259 -20.97 -18.58 -3.79
N MET A 260 -19.64 -18.51 -3.65
CA MET A 260 -18.78 -19.63 -3.25
C MET A 260 -19.11 -20.16 -1.85
N VAL A 261 -19.47 -19.28 -0.91
CA VAL A 261 -19.84 -19.67 0.46
C VAL A 261 -21.27 -20.24 0.53
N SER A 262 -22.17 -19.80 -0.35
CA SER A 262 -23.56 -20.28 -0.39
C SER A 262 -23.78 -21.48 -1.32
N SER A 263 -22.89 -21.67 -2.30
CA SER A 263 -22.91 -22.71 -3.32
C SER A 263 -22.41 -24.05 -2.78
N ALA A 264 -23.09 -25.13 -3.14
CA ALA A 264 -22.60 -26.49 -2.93
C ALA A 264 -21.56 -26.91 -3.99
N THR A 265 -21.41 -26.16 -5.08
CA THR A 265 -20.52 -26.47 -6.20
C THR A 265 -19.07 -26.12 -5.85
N PRO A 266 -18.13 -27.08 -5.93
CA PRO A 266 -16.72 -26.84 -5.68
C PRO A 266 -16.10 -25.94 -6.77
N VAL A 267 -15.16 -25.08 -6.37
CA VAL A 267 -14.37 -24.31 -7.35
C VAL A 267 -13.42 -25.25 -8.11
N LYS A 268 -13.17 -24.97 -9.39
CA LYS A 268 -12.27 -25.80 -10.22
C LYS A 268 -10.85 -25.83 -9.66
N LEU A 269 -10.32 -24.67 -9.25
CA LEU A 269 -8.96 -24.55 -8.72
C LEU A 269 -8.86 -23.52 -7.59
N ALA A 270 -8.29 -23.95 -6.47
CA ALA A 270 -7.86 -23.08 -5.38
C ALA A 270 -6.33 -22.95 -5.34
N VAL A 271 -5.84 -21.75 -5.04
CA VAL A 271 -4.42 -21.44 -4.89
C VAL A 271 -4.18 -20.88 -3.48
N LEU A 272 -3.31 -21.50 -2.69
CA LEU A 272 -3.03 -21.06 -1.33
C LEU A 272 -1.69 -20.32 -1.29
N GLY A 273 -1.73 -18.99 -1.12
CA GLY A 273 -0.54 -18.15 -1.01
C GLY A 273 -0.50 -17.02 -2.06
N GLY A 274 -0.19 -15.81 -1.61
CA GLY A 274 -0.23 -14.59 -2.42
C GLY A 274 1.09 -14.14 -3.04
N GLY A 275 2.15 -14.96 -2.92
CA GLY A 275 3.48 -14.64 -3.41
C GLY A 275 3.63 -14.81 -4.93
N PRO A 276 4.86 -14.76 -5.46
CA PRO A 276 5.10 -14.91 -6.90
C PRO A 276 4.57 -16.22 -7.48
N ALA A 277 4.77 -17.35 -6.78
CA ALA A 277 4.27 -18.65 -7.23
C ALA A 277 2.74 -18.69 -7.36
N GLY A 278 2.02 -18.30 -6.30
CA GLY A 278 0.56 -18.33 -6.30
C GLY A 278 -0.06 -17.34 -7.27
N THR A 279 0.47 -16.11 -7.35
CA THR A 279 -0.03 -15.10 -8.29
C THR A 279 0.23 -15.49 -9.75
N THR A 280 1.39 -16.09 -10.07
CA THR A 280 1.62 -16.64 -11.41
C THR A 280 0.69 -17.82 -11.71
N ALA A 281 0.46 -18.73 -10.76
CA ALA A 281 -0.48 -19.83 -10.93
C ALA A 281 -1.90 -19.30 -11.25
N ALA A 282 -2.36 -18.30 -10.49
CA ALA A 282 -3.64 -17.66 -10.73
C ALA A 282 -3.74 -17.01 -12.12
N ILE A 283 -2.68 -16.36 -12.62
CA ILE A 283 -2.66 -15.78 -13.98
C ILE A 283 -2.88 -16.87 -15.03
N TYR A 284 -2.13 -17.97 -14.94
CA TYR A 284 -2.19 -19.05 -15.94
C TYR A 284 -3.54 -19.77 -15.91
N ALA A 285 -4.01 -20.13 -14.72
CA ALA A 285 -5.30 -20.79 -14.56
C ALA A 285 -6.48 -19.91 -14.99
N ALA A 286 -6.44 -18.61 -14.68
CA ALA A 286 -7.46 -17.66 -15.10
C ALA A 286 -7.52 -17.53 -16.63
N ARG A 287 -6.35 -17.52 -17.29
CA ARG A 287 -6.26 -17.53 -18.76
C ARG A 287 -6.78 -18.82 -19.40
N ALA A 288 -6.72 -19.93 -18.69
CA ALA A 288 -7.32 -21.20 -19.10
C ALA A 288 -8.83 -21.29 -18.80
N GLY A 289 -9.45 -20.21 -18.30
CA GLY A 289 -10.88 -20.18 -18.00
C GLY A 289 -11.27 -20.89 -16.70
N LEU A 290 -10.31 -21.29 -15.86
CA LEU A 290 -10.56 -22.05 -14.63
C LEU A 290 -11.10 -21.21 -13.46
N LYS A 291 -11.24 -19.89 -13.64
CA LYS A 291 -11.74 -18.93 -12.64
C LYS A 291 -11.13 -19.19 -11.23
N PRO A 292 -9.79 -19.20 -11.08
CA PRO A 292 -9.13 -19.66 -9.86
C PRO A 292 -9.44 -18.74 -8.68
N VAL A 293 -9.51 -19.34 -7.48
CA VAL A 293 -9.61 -18.63 -6.21
C VAL A 293 -8.27 -18.69 -5.50
N LEU A 294 -7.62 -17.53 -5.37
CA LEU A 294 -6.38 -17.38 -4.61
C LEU A 294 -6.71 -16.88 -3.21
N VAL A 295 -6.33 -17.64 -2.19
CA VAL A 295 -6.47 -17.28 -0.78
C VAL A 295 -5.12 -16.84 -0.23
N SER A 296 -5.04 -15.65 0.34
CA SER A 296 -3.81 -15.16 0.97
C SER A 296 -4.07 -14.11 2.04
N PRO A 297 -3.28 -14.05 3.12
CA PRO A 297 -3.31 -12.93 4.05
C PRO A 297 -3.02 -11.59 3.33
N PRO A 298 -3.42 -10.44 3.92
CA PRO A 298 -3.17 -9.11 3.34
C PRO A 298 -1.69 -8.88 2.99
N VAL A 299 -0.78 -9.39 3.82
CA VAL A 299 0.67 -9.43 3.55
C VAL A 299 0.96 -10.71 2.77
N GLY A 300 0.71 -10.68 1.46
CA GLY A 300 0.69 -11.86 0.60
C GLY A 300 2.08 -12.36 0.16
N GLY A 301 3.04 -12.57 1.05
CA GLY A 301 4.32 -13.22 0.74
C GLY A 301 5.57 -12.35 0.98
N GLN A 302 6.74 -12.99 0.95
CA GLN A 302 8.00 -12.39 1.43
C GLN A 302 8.41 -11.09 0.74
N LEU A 303 8.09 -10.90 -0.54
CA LEU A 303 8.39 -9.66 -1.27
C LEU A 303 7.63 -8.44 -0.73
N MET A 304 6.55 -8.65 0.02
CA MET A 304 5.80 -7.58 0.69
C MET A 304 6.48 -7.11 1.99
N SER A 305 7.57 -7.76 2.41
CA SER A 305 8.32 -7.39 3.61
C SER A 305 8.97 -6.02 3.46
N LYS A 306 9.14 -5.35 4.60
CA LYS A 306 9.76 -4.03 4.67
C LYS A 306 11.20 -4.09 4.15
N GLY A 307 11.57 -3.10 3.33
CA GLY A 307 12.96 -2.92 2.88
C GLY A 307 13.41 -3.89 1.78
N VAL A 308 12.50 -4.64 1.17
CA VAL A 308 12.82 -5.53 0.05
C VAL A 308 12.86 -4.75 -1.26
N ASN A 309 14.06 -4.57 -1.79
CA ASN A 309 14.31 -4.06 -3.14
C ASN A 309 14.75 -5.22 -4.04
N VAL A 310 14.30 -5.22 -5.30
CA VAL A 310 14.50 -6.33 -6.24
C VAL A 310 15.11 -5.81 -7.53
N GLU A 311 16.29 -6.34 -7.86
CA GLU A 311 17.04 -6.03 -9.10
C GLU A 311 17.23 -7.27 -9.99
N ASN A 312 16.78 -8.45 -9.51
CA ASN A 312 17.04 -9.74 -10.15
C ASN A 312 15.77 -10.41 -10.70
N TYR A 313 14.66 -9.68 -10.84
CA TYR A 313 13.43 -10.19 -11.47
C TYR A 313 13.39 -9.79 -12.96
N PRO A 314 13.56 -10.73 -13.91
CA PRO A 314 13.69 -10.40 -15.33
C PRO A 314 12.49 -9.61 -15.87
N GLY A 315 12.77 -8.56 -16.63
CA GLY A 315 11.75 -7.64 -17.16
C GLY A 315 11.43 -6.46 -16.23
N ILE A 316 11.95 -6.45 -15.00
CA ILE A 316 11.83 -5.35 -14.05
C ILE A 316 13.25 -4.98 -13.59
N PRO A 317 13.84 -3.87 -14.12
CA PRO A 317 15.22 -3.50 -13.79
C PRO A 317 15.45 -3.24 -12.29
N GLU A 318 14.53 -2.51 -11.66
CA GLU A 318 14.55 -2.19 -10.23
C GLU A 318 13.11 -1.90 -9.78
N ALA A 319 12.70 -2.49 -8.67
CA ALA A 319 11.43 -2.19 -8.01
C ALA A 319 11.45 -2.64 -6.55
N SER A 320 10.53 -2.10 -5.74
CA SER A 320 10.26 -2.72 -4.44
C SER A 320 9.57 -4.08 -4.66
N GLY A 321 9.80 -5.04 -3.78
CA GLY A 321 9.14 -6.34 -3.84
C GLY A 321 7.61 -6.22 -3.81
N GLY A 322 7.09 -5.25 -3.04
CA GLY A 322 5.66 -4.97 -2.97
C GLY A 322 5.07 -4.49 -4.29
N ASP A 323 5.80 -3.69 -5.08
CA ASP A 323 5.33 -3.23 -6.38
C ASP A 323 5.28 -4.36 -7.41
N ILE A 324 6.23 -5.30 -7.37
CA ILE A 324 6.20 -6.51 -8.19
C ILE A 324 4.92 -7.31 -7.91
N ILE A 325 4.60 -7.56 -6.64
CA ILE A 325 3.38 -8.30 -6.27
C ILE A 325 2.11 -7.56 -6.71
N LYS A 326 2.06 -6.22 -6.57
CA LYS A 326 0.92 -5.42 -7.07
C LYS A 326 0.74 -5.58 -8.58
N LEU A 327 1.82 -5.55 -9.36
CA LEU A 327 1.78 -5.77 -10.80
C LEU A 327 1.26 -7.17 -11.15
N MET A 328 1.73 -8.20 -10.44
CA MET A 328 1.27 -9.58 -10.63
C MET A 328 -0.23 -9.74 -10.29
N LYS A 329 -0.69 -9.17 -9.17
CA LYS A 329 -2.11 -9.16 -8.80
C LYS A 329 -2.96 -8.44 -9.85
N LYS A 330 -2.54 -7.27 -10.33
CA LYS A 330 -3.22 -6.53 -11.41
C LYS A 330 -3.34 -7.37 -12.68
N GLN A 331 -2.29 -8.11 -13.04
CA GLN A 331 -2.32 -9.01 -14.19
C GLN A 331 -3.29 -10.19 -14.00
N ALA A 332 -3.33 -10.79 -12.81
CA ALA A 332 -4.26 -11.89 -12.50
C ALA A 332 -5.72 -11.43 -12.54
N LEU A 333 -6.02 -10.28 -11.94
CA LEU A 333 -7.37 -9.67 -11.91
C LEU A 333 -7.91 -9.42 -13.33
N LYS A 334 -7.05 -9.01 -14.26
CA LYS A 334 -7.43 -8.80 -15.67
C LYS A 334 -8.03 -10.04 -16.33
N PHE A 335 -7.67 -11.24 -15.87
CA PHE A 335 -8.18 -12.51 -16.39
C PHE A 335 -9.26 -13.13 -15.48
N SER A 336 -9.86 -12.34 -14.58
CA SER A 336 -10.94 -12.78 -13.69
C SER A 336 -10.52 -13.81 -12.64
N ALA A 337 -9.26 -13.76 -12.17
CA ALA A 337 -8.84 -14.45 -10.96
C ALA A 337 -9.48 -13.80 -9.72
N THR A 338 -9.94 -14.61 -8.77
CA THR A 338 -10.53 -14.12 -7.53
C THR A 338 -9.51 -14.15 -6.41
N PHE A 339 -9.41 -13.04 -5.66
CA PHE A 339 -8.52 -12.91 -4.51
C PHE A 339 -9.35 -12.86 -3.23
N GLU A 340 -9.13 -13.81 -2.34
CA GLU A 340 -9.68 -13.84 -0.99
C GLU A 340 -8.60 -13.44 0.01
N GLU A 341 -8.74 -12.25 0.58
CA GLU A 341 -7.86 -11.76 1.64
C GLU A 341 -8.24 -12.40 2.97
N ASP A 342 -7.81 -13.65 3.17
CA ASP A 342 -8.00 -14.42 4.39
C ASP A 342 -6.82 -15.39 4.62
N THR A 343 -6.73 -15.95 5.82
CA THR A 343 -5.74 -16.97 6.18
C THR A 343 -6.40 -18.34 6.20
N VAL A 344 -5.78 -19.30 5.53
CA VAL A 344 -6.18 -20.71 5.58
C VAL A 344 -5.80 -21.29 6.94
N THR A 345 -6.78 -21.86 7.63
CA THR A 345 -6.61 -22.44 8.98
C THR A 345 -6.60 -23.97 8.95
N LYS A 346 -7.23 -24.58 7.94
CA LYS A 346 -7.28 -26.04 7.77
C LYS A 346 -7.50 -26.43 6.32
N VAL A 347 -6.90 -27.55 5.91
CA VAL A 347 -7.16 -28.22 4.63
C VAL A 347 -7.39 -29.71 4.89
N ASP A 348 -8.46 -30.29 4.33
CA ASP A 348 -8.74 -31.73 4.33
C ASP A 348 -8.51 -32.30 2.91
N LEU A 349 -7.43 -33.07 2.77
CA LEU A 349 -7.02 -33.74 1.53
C LEU A 349 -7.46 -35.21 1.47
N SER A 350 -8.21 -35.71 2.45
CA SER A 350 -8.65 -37.11 2.52
C SER A 350 -9.80 -37.46 1.56
N ARG A 351 -10.42 -36.44 0.96
CA ARG A 351 -11.57 -36.56 0.05
C ARG A 351 -11.44 -35.56 -1.09
N GLN A 352 -12.13 -35.82 -2.20
CA GLN A 352 -12.24 -34.91 -3.33
C GLN A 352 -13.73 -34.64 -3.63
N PRO A 353 -14.15 -33.36 -3.80
CA PRO A 353 -13.36 -32.13 -3.78
C PRO A 353 -12.75 -31.84 -2.39
N PHE A 354 -11.58 -31.20 -2.37
CA PHE A 354 -10.83 -30.85 -1.15
C PHE A 354 -11.55 -29.78 -0.35
N VAL A 355 -11.49 -29.85 0.97
CA VAL A 355 -12.14 -28.86 1.85
C VAL A 355 -11.09 -27.88 2.37
N ILE A 356 -11.31 -26.59 2.14
CA ILE A 356 -10.44 -25.50 2.57
C ILE A 356 -11.20 -24.63 3.56
N THR A 357 -10.66 -24.46 4.76
CA THR A 357 -11.22 -23.61 5.81
C THR A 357 -10.31 -22.41 6.02
N THR A 358 -10.88 -21.21 6.02
CA THR A 358 -10.21 -19.95 6.30
C THR A 358 -10.58 -19.44 7.70
N ASN A 359 -10.28 -18.19 8.07
CA ASN A 359 -10.80 -17.65 9.33
C ASN A 359 -12.30 -17.33 9.23
N THR A 360 -12.78 -16.99 8.05
CA THR A 360 -14.13 -16.43 7.87
C THR A 360 -15.08 -17.33 7.12
N SER A 361 -14.57 -18.32 6.38
CA SER A 361 -15.33 -19.13 5.44
C SER A 361 -14.78 -20.56 5.35
N ALA A 362 -15.55 -21.44 4.71
CA ALA A 362 -15.06 -22.71 4.21
C ALA A 362 -15.64 -22.95 2.83
N PHE A 363 -14.86 -23.53 1.93
CA PHE A 363 -15.28 -23.86 0.57
C PHE A 363 -14.58 -25.14 0.10
N THR A 364 -15.01 -25.66 -1.04
CA THR A 364 -14.45 -26.87 -1.62
C THR A 364 -13.83 -26.61 -2.99
N ALA A 365 -12.77 -27.35 -3.33
CA ALA A 365 -12.05 -27.20 -4.59
C ALA A 365 -11.73 -28.55 -5.24
N GLN A 366 -11.89 -28.65 -6.56
CA GLN A 366 -11.57 -29.87 -7.32
C GLN A 366 -10.05 -30.12 -7.33
N THR A 367 -9.27 -29.06 -7.49
CA THR A 367 -7.80 -29.10 -7.44
C THR A 367 -7.24 -28.02 -6.52
N LEU A 368 -6.01 -28.24 -6.05
CA LEU A 368 -5.32 -27.37 -5.11
C LEU A 368 -3.87 -27.12 -5.54
N ILE A 369 -3.47 -25.84 -5.64
CA ILE A 369 -2.07 -25.43 -5.73
C ILE A 369 -1.63 -24.84 -4.40
N ILE A 370 -0.62 -25.44 -3.77
CA ILE A 370 0.00 -24.98 -2.54
C ILE A 370 1.20 -24.09 -2.89
N ALA A 371 1.09 -22.81 -2.57
CA ALA A 371 2.12 -21.80 -2.83
C ALA A 371 2.38 -20.94 -1.57
N THR A 372 2.37 -21.58 -0.39
CA THR A 372 2.44 -20.93 0.93
C THR A 372 3.84 -20.42 1.30
N GLY A 373 4.85 -20.75 0.48
CA GLY A 373 6.23 -20.31 0.63
C GLY A 373 6.94 -20.92 1.83
N ALA A 374 8.03 -20.27 2.23
CA ALA A 374 8.80 -20.58 3.43
C ALA A 374 9.18 -19.26 4.11
N ASP A 375 9.40 -19.26 5.41
CA ASP A 375 9.88 -18.08 6.15
C ASP A 375 11.36 -18.25 6.51
N ALA A 376 12.15 -17.17 6.33
CA ALA A 376 13.53 -17.16 6.79
C ALA A 376 13.57 -17.23 8.33
N ARG A 377 14.50 -18.03 8.86
CA ARG A 377 14.78 -18.04 10.29
C ARG A 377 15.66 -16.84 10.65
N TRP A 378 15.26 -16.12 11.70
CA TRP A 378 15.97 -14.98 12.25
C TRP A 378 16.55 -15.31 13.63
N LEU A 379 17.45 -14.47 14.13
CA LEU A 379 18.17 -14.68 15.38
C LEU A 379 17.37 -14.18 16.60
N ASP A 380 16.42 -13.27 16.38
CA ASP A 380 15.60 -12.59 17.38
C ASP A 380 16.45 -11.81 18.40
N VAL A 381 17.46 -11.09 17.89
CA VAL A 381 18.39 -10.28 18.68
C VAL A 381 18.15 -8.77 18.49
N PRO A 382 18.54 -7.92 19.47
CA PRO A 382 18.42 -6.47 19.34
C PRO A 382 19.07 -5.93 18.05
N GLY A 383 18.39 -4.98 17.41
CA GLY A 383 18.81 -4.37 16.15
C GLY A 383 18.53 -5.20 14.89
N GLU A 384 18.19 -6.50 15.00
CA GLU A 384 17.96 -7.33 13.81
C GLU A 384 16.81 -6.79 12.95
N GLU A 385 15.68 -6.45 13.57
CA GLU A 385 14.52 -5.87 12.87
C GLU A 385 14.76 -4.43 12.39
N ASP A 386 15.54 -3.64 13.15
CA ASP A 386 15.79 -2.23 12.86
C ASP A 386 16.62 -2.05 11.59
N PHE A 387 17.57 -2.96 11.36
CA PHE A 387 18.52 -2.90 10.24
C PHE A 387 18.16 -3.86 9.08
N LYS A 388 17.00 -4.53 9.12
CA LYS A 388 16.50 -5.35 8.00
C LYS A 388 16.31 -4.49 6.75
N GLY A 389 16.92 -4.91 5.64
CA GLY A 389 16.96 -4.14 4.38
C GLY A 389 17.93 -2.95 4.40
N GLY A 390 18.50 -2.59 5.56
CA GLY A 390 19.52 -1.56 5.75
C GLY A 390 20.93 -2.12 6.00
N GLY A 391 21.14 -3.41 5.70
CA GLY A 391 22.40 -4.13 5.92
C GLY A 391 22.20 -5.50 6.55
N VAL A 392 21.09 -5.75 7.26
CA VAL A 392 20.72 -7.10 7.69
C VAL A 392 19.83 -7.75 6.63
N SER A 393 20.24 -8.92 6.15
CA SER A 393 19.56 -9.68 5.10
C SER A 393 19.53 -11.18 5.40
N SER A 394 18.60 -11.90 4.80
CA SER A 394 18.55 -13.38 4.81
C SER A 394 18.90 -14.01 3.46
N CYS A 395 19.25 -13.20 2.44
CA CYS A 395 19.53 -13.66 1.08
C CYS A 395 20.79 -12.99 0.50
N ALA A 396 21.92 -13.71 0.50
CA ALA A 396 23.16 -13.19 -0.10
C ALA A 396 23.07 -13.00 -1.61
N THR A 397 22.35 -13.89 -2.32
CA THR A 397 22.14 -13.77 -3.77
C THR A 397 21.34 -12.53 -4.16
N CYS A 398 20.46 -12.06 -3.27
CA CYS A 398 19.62 -10.90 -3.49
C CYS A 398 20.41 -9.61 -3.24
N ASP A 399 20.99 -9.47 -2.04
CA ASP A 399 21.52 -8.19 -1.58
C ASP A 399 23.06 -8.10 -1.62
N GLY A 400 23.76 -9.22 -1.81
CA GLY A 400 25.22 -9.29 -1.72
C GLY A 400 25.95 -8.38 -2.72
N PHE A 401 25.34 -8.11 -3.88
CA PHE A 401 25.89 -7.18 -4.86
C PHE A 401 25.91 -5.71 -4.35
N LEU A 402 24.91 -5.30 -3.56
CA LEU A 402 24.80 -3.95 -3.00
C LEU A 402 25.96 -3.61 -2.06
N PHE A 403 26.62 -4.63 -1.51
CA PHE A 403 27.73 -4.51 -0.58
C PHE A 403 29.08 -4.91 -1.20
N SER A 404 29.20 -4.83 -2.53
CA SER A 404 30.46 -5.07 -3.23
C SER A 404 31.59 -4.16 -2.71
N GLY A 405 32.75 -4.72 -2.43
CA GLY A 405 33.91 -4.03 -1.87
C GLY A 405 33.82 -3.70 -0.37
N LYS A 406 32.72 -4.05 0.31
CA LYS A 406 32.51 -3.77 1.73
C LYS A 406 32.73 -5.02 2.61
N PRO A 407 33.08 -4.86 3.90
CA PRO A 407 33.15 -5.96 4.86
C PRO A 407 31.75 -6.47 5.21
N VAL A 408 31.57 -7.78 5.23
CA VAL A 408 30.28 -8.41 5.52
C VAL A 408 30.41 -9.54 6.54
N VAL A 409 29.32 -9.83 7.24
CA VAL A 409 29.17 -10.95 8.16
C VAL A 409 28.20 -11.97 7.58
N VAL A 410 28.47 -13.25 7.76
CA VAL A 410 27.53 -14.35 7.50
C VAL A 410 27.31 -15.10 8.80
N VAL A 411 26.06 -15.42 9.12
CA VAL A 411 25.70 -16.15 10.35
C VAL A 411 25.12 -17.51 9.98
N GLY A 412 25.78 -18.59 10.40
CA GLY A 412 25.31 -19.95 10.19
C GLY A 412 26.43 -20.97 9.97
N GLY A 413 26.03 -22.23 9.81
CA GLY A 413 26.98 -23.35 9.65
C GLY A 413 26.44 -24.53 8.87
N GLY A 414 25.37 -24.33 8.08
CA GLY A 414 24.86 -25.29 7.10
C GLY A 414 25.30 -24.91 5.68
N ASP A 415 24.86 -25.69 4.68
CA ASP A 415 25.25 -25.46 3.28
C ASP A 415 24.89 -24.05 2.79
N THR A 416 23.70 -23.53 3.13
CA THR A 416 23.29 -22.15 2.78
C THR A 416 24.29 -21.11 3.27
N ALA A 417 24.78 -21.23 4.51
CA ALA A 417 25.77 -20.28 5.04
C ALA A 417 27.12 -20.39 4.32
N MET A 418 27.52 -21.60 3.92
CA MET A 418 28.77 -21.79 3.17
C MET A 418 28.65 -21.22 1.75
N GLU A 419 27.54 -21.48 1.06
CA GLU A 419 27.27 -20.95 -0.28
C GLU A 419 27.23 -19.43 -0.26
N ASP A 420 26.48 -18.84 0.68
CA ASP A 420 26.40 -17.39 0.86
C ASP A 420 27.78 -16.78 1.13
N ALA A 421 28.56 -17.38 2.04
CA ALA A 421 29.92 -16.91 2.33
C ALA A 421 30.84 -16.96 1.10
N LEU A 422 30.76 -18.03 0.30
CA LEU A 422 31.54 -18.18 -0.94
C LEU A 422 31.09 -17.22 -2.03
N VAL A 423 29.78 -16.94 -2.14
CA VAL A 423 29.23 -15.94 -3.07
C VAL A 423 29.75 -14.55 -2.69
N LEU A 424 29.60 -14.16 -1.42
CA LEU A 424 30.02 -12.85 -0.93
C LEU A 424 31.53 -12.65 -1.00
N ALA A 425 32.32 -13.70 -0.76
CA ALA A 425 33.78 -13.60 -0.84
C ALA A 425 34.30 -13.20 -2.23
N ARG A 426 33.49 -13.35 -3.29
CA ARG A 426 33.83 -12.90 -4.65
C ARG A 426 33.79 -11.38 -4.79
N THR A 427 32.83 -10.72 -4.15
CA THR A 427 32.54 -9.29 -4.34
C THR A 427 32.93 -8.43 -3.14
N SER A 428 32.78 -8.94 -1.92
CA SER A 428 33.10 -8.24 -0.67
C SER A 428 34.61 -8.11 -0.43
N SER A 429 34.99 -7.13 0.40
CA SER A 429 36.40 -6.94 0.81
C SER A 429 36.87 -7.99 1.81
N SER A 430 36.00 -8.37 2.75
CA SER A 430 36.19 -9.48 3.69
C SER A 430 34.84 -10.09 4.08
N VAL A 431 34.87 -11.35 4.52
CA VAL A 431 33.70 -12.06 5.05
C VAL A 431 34.05 -12.63 6.42
N VAL A 432 33.27 -12.30 7.45
CA VAL A 432 33.35 -12.94 8.76
C VAL A 432 32.19 -13.92 8.91
N LEU A 433 32.50 -15.20 8.99
CA LEU A 433 31.50 -16.26 9.17
C LEU A 433 31.38 -16.62 10.66
N ILE A 434 30.26 -16.29 11.27
CA ILE A 434 29.96 -16.57 12.67
C ILE A 434 29.18 -17.87 12.77
N HIS A 435 29.71 -18.80 13.57
CA HIS A 435 29.05 -20.07 13.86
C HIS A 435 29.09 -20.42 15.35
N ARG A 436 27.95 -20.90 15.85
CA ARG A 436 27.71 -21.13 17.29
C ARG A 436 28.35 -22.41 17.85
N LYS A 437 29.00 -23.22 17.02
CA LYS A 437 29.68 -24.47 17.43
C LYS A 437 31.11 -24.45 16.91
N ASP A 438 31.85 -25.53 17.18
CA ASP A 438 33.22 -25.79 16.76
C ASP A 438 33.32 -26.51 15.40
N SER A 439 32.18 -26.88 14.81
CA SER A 439 32.08 -27.71 13.61
C SER A 439 30.84 -27.37 12.78
N PHE A 440 30.98 -27.38 11.45
CA PHE A 440 29.87 -27.14 10.53
C PHE A 440 28.99 -28.39 10.36
N ARG A 441 27.70 -28.17 10.07
CA ARG A 441 26.76 -29.20 9.58
C ARG A 441 26.84 -29.35 8.06
N ALA A 442 27.38 -28.34 7.36
CA ALA A 442 27.53 -28.31 5.92
C ALA A 442 28.29 -29.53 5.36
N SER A 443 28.09 -29.80 4.08
CA SER A 443 28.84 -30.78 3.32
C SER A 443 30.35 -30.53 3.42
N ALA A 444 31.13 -31.62 3.47
CA ALA A 444 32.58 -31.53 3.66
C ALA A 444 33.28 -30.71 2.57
N VAL A 445 32.75 -30.71 1.34
CA VAL A 445 33.30 -29.96 0.21
C VAL A 445 33.12 -28.45 0.42
N LEU A 446 31.92 -28.01 0.80
CA LEU A 446 31.63 -26.60 1.07
C LEU A 446 32.37 -26.09 2.31
N ALA A 447 32.36 -26.88 3.39
CA ALA A 447 33.11 -26.56 4.61
C ALA A 447 34.61 -26.37 4.30
N LYS A 448 35.23 -27.29 3.55
CA LYS A 448 36.64 -27.18 3.16
C LYS A 448 36.90 -25.96 2.29
N ALA A 449 36.03 -25.68 1.31
CA ALA A 449 36.16 -24.52 0.45
C ALA A 449 36.17 -23.22 1.26
N VAL A 450 35.22 -23.06 2.18
CA VAL A 450 35.13 -21.91 3.09
C VAL A 450 36.36 -21.80 3.99
N MET A 451 36.77 -22.88 4.65
CA MET A 451 37.93 -22.89 5.55
C MET A 451 39.26 -22.57 4.84
N SER A 452 39.36 -22.86 3.54
CA SER A 452 40.55 -22.56 2.74
C SER A 452 40.55 -21.18 2.08
N HIS A 453 39.45 -20.43 2.18
CA HIS A 453 39.29 -19.19 1.43
C HIS A 453 39.97 -18.00 2.13
N PRO A 454 40.89 -17.26 1.47
CA PRO A 454 41.72 -16.24 2.13
C PRO A 454 40.96 -15.01 2.62
N LYS A 455 39.77 -14.73 2.07
CA LYS A 455 38.91 -13.62 2.50
C LYS A 455 37.89 -13.98 3.57
N ILE A 456 37.76 -15.27 3.92
CA ILE A 456 36.75 -15.72 4.89
C ILE A 456 37.45 -15.99 6.23
N GLN A 457 37.06 -15.24 7.25
CA GLN A 457 37.47 -15.47 8.62
C GLN A 457 36.34 -16.16 9.37
N ILE A 458 36.62 -17.30 10.01
CA ILE A 458 35.62 -18.05 10.76
C ILE A 458 35.72 -17.71 12.25
N MET A 459 34.58 -17.37 12.86
CA MET A 459 34.42 -17.24 14.30
C MET A 459 33.59 -18.41 14.83
N TRP A 460 34.29 -19.40 15.37
CA TRP A 460 33.70 -20.58 16.01
C TRP A 460 33.16 -20.25 17.40
N ASN A 461 32.27 -21.11 17.93
CA ASN A 461 31.71 -20.98 19.28
C ASN A 461 31.24 -19.56 19.59
N THR A 462 30.57 -18.93 18.62
CA THR A 462 30.19 -17.52 18.66
C THR A 462 28.77 -17.33 18.14
N THR A 463 27.99 -16.48 18.82
CA THR A 463 26.66 -16.04 18.40
C THR A 463 26.61 -14.53 18.25
N VAL A 464 25.72 -14.03 17.40
CA VAL A 464 25.43 -12.58 17.38
C VAL A 464 24.61 -12.23 18.62
N LYS A 465 25.02 -11.17 19.31
CA LYS A 465 24.35 -10.61 20.48
C LYS A 465 23.44 -9.45 20.12
N GLU A 466 23.89 -8.59 19.20
CA GLU A 466 23.18 -7.36 18.80
C GLU A 466 23.71 -6.86 17.45
N PHE A 467 22.84 -6.24 16.66
CA PHE A 467 23.22 -5.45 15.49
C PHE A 467 23.19 -3.96 15.85
N LYS A 468 24.21 -3.21 15.42
CA LYS A 468 24.33 -1.77 15.65
C LYS A 468 24.51 -1.03 14.32
N GLY A 469 23.99 0.17 14.26
CA GLY A 469 23.95 0.96 13.03
C GLY A 469 23.65 2.44 13.28
N THR A 470 23.46 3.16 12.19
CA THR A 470 23.13 4.59 12.22
C THR A 470 21.66 4.83 12.57
N ALA A 471 21.31 6.06 12.93
CA ALA A 471 19.91 6.44 13.21
C ALA A 471 19.02 6.32 11.96
N GLU A 472 19.61 6.33 10.77
CA GLU A 472 18.95 6.15 9.48
C GLU A 472 18.67 4.67 9.15
N GLY A 473 19.01 3.73 10.04
CA GLY A 473 18.74 2.31 9.86
C GLY A 473 19.77 1.59 9.00
N VAL A 474 21.02 2.09 8.93
CA VAL A 474 22.11 1.43 8.20
C VAL A 474 23.03 0.68 9.15
N LEU A 475 23.25 -0.61 8.91
CA LEU A 475 24.16 -1.44 9.71
C LEU A 475 25.60 -0.93 9.62
N THR A 476 26.30 -0.87 10.75
CA THR A 476 27.74 -0.54 10.79
C THR A 476 28.56 -1.51 11.63
N THR A 477 27.92 -2.25 12.56
CA THR A 477 28.63 -3.12 13.48
C THR A 477 27.77 -4.32 13.90
N VAL A 478 28.39 -5.50 13.93
CA VAL A 478 27.80 -6.72 14.51
C VAL A 478 28.50 -6.99 15.83
N VAL A 479 27.74 -7.08 16.92
CA VAL A 479 28.24 -7.46 18.23
C VAL A 479 28.12 -8.97 18.37
N ALA A 480 29.26 -9.64 18.50
CA ALA A 480 29.36 -11.08 18.67
C ALA A 480 29.72 -11.44 20.13
N GLN A 481 29.25 -12.59 20.60
CA GLN A 481 29.49 -13.11 21.94
C GLN A 481 29.92 -14.58 21.85
N SER A 482 30.96 -14.94 22.61
CA SER A 482 31.37 -16.35 22.69
C SER A 482 30.33 -17.19 23.43
N THR A 483 30.08 -18.40 22.95
CA THR A 483 29.25 -19.41 23.60
C THR A 483 29.98 -20.15 24.71
N GLU A 484 31.30 -20.04 24.78
CA GLU A 484 32.14 -20.69 25.80
C GLU A 484 32.47 -19.71 26.95
N ASP A 485 32.65 -18.43 26.64
CA ASP A 485 32.84 -17.36 27.63
C ASP A 485 31.90 -16.18 27.33
N PRO A 486 30.72 -16.11 27.99
CA PRO A 486 29.75 -15.04 27.76
C PRO A 486 30.25 -13.63 28.08
N VAL A 487 31.37 -13.48 28.80
CA VAL A 487 31.98 -12.16 29.08
C VAL A 487 32.77 -11.67 27.87
N ASN A 488 33.21 -12.58 27.00
CA ASN A 488 33.91 -12.24 25.77
C ASN A 488 32.94 -11.74 24.70
N ILE A 489 32.97 -10.42 24.50
CA ILE A 489 32.17 -9.69 23.51
C ILE A 489 33.14 -9.05 22.51
N THR A 490 32.88 -9.25 21.23
CA THR A 490 33.67 -8.70 20.12
C THR A 490 32.78 -7.85 19.22
N GLU A 491 33.22 -6.64 18.87
CA GLU A 491 32.55 -5.80 17.88
C GLU A 491 33.23 -5.99 16.50
N ILE A 492 32.43 -6.27 15.48
CA ILE A 492 32.86 -6.53 14.12
C ILE A 492 32.31 -5.41 13.24
N ALA A 493 33.20 -4.60 12.67
CA ALA A 493 32.80 -3.60 11.68
C ALA A 493 32.32 -4.31 10.40
N ALA A 494 31.07 -4.09 10.02
CA ALA A 494 30.46 -4.71 8.85
C ALA A 494 29.35 -3.80 8.30
N ASP A 495 29.33 -3.64 6.99
CA ASP A 495 28.28 -2.90 6.28
C ASP A 495 27.04 -3.77 6.02
N ALA A 496 27.20 -5.10 6.05
CA ALA A 496 26.10 -6.04 5.94
C ALA A 496 26.29 -7.30 6.77
N ALA A 497 25.18 -7.90 7.19
CA ALA A 497 25.11 -9.18 7.87
C ALA A 497 24.04 -10.07 7.24
N PHE A 498 24.43 -11.26 6.83
CA PHE A 498 23.59 -12.25 6.17
C PHE A 498 23.24 -13.38 7.13
N VAL A 499 21.98 -13.47 7.54
CA VAL A 499 21.45 -14.48 8.47
C VAL A 499 21.04 -15.72 7.69
N ALA A 500 21.96 -16.69 7.61
CA ALA A 500 21.85 -17.91 6.80
C ALA A 500 21.62 -19.17 7.66
N ILE A 501 20.66 -19.09 8.59
CA ILE A 501 20.38 -20.16 9.58
C ILE A 501 19.23 -21.11 9.18
N GLY A 502 18.82 -21.05 7.91
CA GLY A 502 17.79 -21.91 7.31
C GLY A 502 16.44 -21.22 7.17
N HIS A 503 15.48 -21.96 6.63
CA HIS A 503 14.10 -21.49 6.42
C HIS A 503 13.12 -22.50 7.03
N ILE A 504 11.88 -22.06 7.25
CA ILE A 504 10.77 -22.87 7.73
C ILE A 504 9.71 -22.86 6.62
N PRO A 505 9.55 -23.95 5.86
CA PRO A 505 8.49 -24.03 4.87
C PRO A 505 7.11 -23.98 5.55
N ASN A 506 6.17 -23.25 4.95
CA ASN A 506 4.83 -23.03 5.52
C ASN A 506 3.90 -24.20 5.21
N THR A 507 4.25 -25.37 5.73
CA THR A 507 3.65 -26.67 5.38
C THR A 507 2.85 -27.31 6.49
N GLY A 508 2.75 -26.67 7.67
CA GLY A 508 2.09 -27.23 8.85
C GLY A 508 0.66 -27.72 8.62
N LEU A 509 -0.09 -27.08 7.72
CA LEU A 509 -1.46 -27.47 7.34
C LEU A 509 -1.54 -28.84 6.63
N PHE A 510 -0.44 -29.30 6.05
CA PHE A 510 -0.38 -30.50 5.21
C PHE A 510 0.36 -31.66 5.89
N ALA A 511 0.84 -31.45 7.12
CA ALA A 511 1.60 -32.45 7.86
C ALA A 511 0.75 -33.72 8.06
N GLY A 512 1.30 -34.88 7.70
CA GLY A 512 0.60 -36.16 7.73
C GLY A 512 -0.41 -36.38 6.59
N GLN A 513 -0.62 -35.39 5.71
CA GLN A 513 -1.48 -35.50 4.53
C GLN A 513 -0.67 -35.57 3.23
N LEU A 514 0.48 -34.90 3.17
CA LEU A 514 1.40 -34.90 2.03
C LEU A 514 2.78 -35.43 2.40
N GLU A 515 3.48 -35.99 1.40
CA GLU A 515 4.88 -36.35 1.53
C GLU A 515 5.75 -35.10 1.72
N MET A 516 6.64 -35.16 2.70
CA MET A 516 7.53 -34.07 3.08
C MET A 516 8.94 -34.58 3.29
N THR A 517 9.91 -33.72 3.00
CA THR A 517 11.31 -33.93 3.39
C THR A 517 11.46 -33.84 4.91
N ASP A 518 12.57 -34.36 5.45
CA ASP A 518 12.90 -34.22 6.88
C ASP A 518 13.00 -32.76 7.36
N SER A 519 13.25 -31.82 6.44
CA SER A 519 13.27 -30.37 6.68
C SER A 519 11.90 -29.70 6.55
N GLY A 520 10.85 -30.47 6.23
CA GLY A 520 9.46 -30.02 6.20
C GLY A 520 8.97 -29.47 4.85
N TYR A 521 9.79 -29.51 3.80
CA TYR A 521 9.38 -29.07 2.45
C TYR A 521 8.48 -30.11 1.79
N LEU A 522 7.51 -29.67 0.98
CA LEU A 522 6.66 -30.57 0.19
C LEU A 522 7.48 -31.25 -0.90
N VAL A 523 7.27 -32.56 -1.06
CA VAL A 523 7.90 -33.34 -2.12
C VAL A 523 7.02 -33.31 -3.37
N THR A 524 7.61 -32.95 -4.51
CA THR A 524 6.96 -33.03 -5.83
C THR A 524 7.62 -34.08 -6.71
N LYS A 525 6.86 -34.60 -7.69
CA LYS A 525 7.41 -35.53 -8.69
C LYS A 525 8.53 -34.85 -9.50
N PRO A 526 9.66 -35.53 -9.80
CA PRO A 526 10.73 -34.94 -10.60
C PRO A 526 10.24 -34.40 -11.94
N GLY A 527 10.53 -33.13 -12.23
CA GLY A 527 10.13 -32.47 -13.47
C GLY A 527 8.66 -32.04 -13.52
N SER A 528 7.93 -32.08 -12.40
CA SER A 528 6.53 -31.66 -12.28
C SER A 528 6.27 -31.04 -10.90
N THR A 529 5.04 -30.55 -10.69
CA THR A 529 4.56 -29.95 -9.45
C THR A 529 3.60 -30.85 -8.66
N HIS A 530 3.27 -32.04 -9.18
CA HIS A 530 2.41 -33.02 -8.51
C HIS A 530 2.96 -33.43 -7.14
N CYS A 531 2.09 -33.38 -6.12
CA CYS A 531 2.35 -33.90 -4.78
C CYS A 531 1.98 -35.40 -4.67
N SER A 532 2.04 -35.95 -3.45
CA SER A 532 1.67 -37.33 -3.15
C SER A 532 0.16 -37.62 -3.20
N VAL A 533 -0.69 -36.59 -3.06
CA VAL A 533 -2.14 -36.68 -3.24
C VAL A 533 -2.49 -36.20 -4.64
N ASP A 534 -3.27 -36.99 -5.37
CA ASP A 534 -3.68 -36.68 -6.74
C ASP A 534 -4.57 -35.42 -6.78
N GLY A 535 -4.43 -34.59 -7.82
CA GLY A 535 -5.10 -33.28 -7.90
C GLY A 535 -4.53 -32.18 -6.97
N VAL A 536 -3.46 -32.46 -6.23
CA VAL A 536 -2.72 -31.49 -5.40
C VAL A 536 -1.33 -31.22 -5.98
N PHE A 537 -0.99 -29.94 -6.07
CA PHE A 537 0.26 -29.45 -6.65
C PHE A 537 0.95 -28.49 -5.67
N ALA A 538 2.28 -28.37 -5.76
CA ALA A 538 3.05 -27.41 -4.97
C ALA A 538 3.99 -26.57 -5.83
N ALA A 539 4.11 -25.28 -5.51
CA ALA A 539 4.92 -24.33 -6.27
C ALA A 539 5.62 -23.31 -5.37
N GLY A 540 6.80 -22.87 -5.81
CA GLY A 540 7.66 -21.94 -5.10
C GLY A 540 8.37 -22.55 -3.90
N ASP A 541 8.81 -21.68 -3.00
CA ASP A 541 9.70 -22.01 -1.87
C ASP A 541 9.14 -23.06 -0.90
N VAL A 542 7.85 -23.37 -0.95
CA VAL A 542 7.25 -24.47 -0.16
C VAL A 542 7.74 -25.86 -0.61
N ALA A 543 8.17 -25.97 -1.87
CA ALA A 543 8.69 -27.19 -2.51
C ALA A 543 10.11 -27.00 -3.08
N ASP A 544 10.58 -25.76 -3.25
CA ASP A 544 11.96 -25.44 -3.68
C ASP A 544 12.82 -25.02 -2.48
N TRP A 545 13.64 -25.94 -1.96
CA TRP A 545 14.66 -25.63 -0.94
C TRP A 545 16.02 -25.23 -1.55
N THR A 546 16.16 -25.33 -2.87
CA THR A 546 17.44 -25.17 -3.57
C THR A 546 17.66 -23.72 -3.99
N TYR A 547 16.72 -23.14 -4.75
CA TYR A 547 16.92 -21.82 -5.36
C TYR A 547 16.27 -20.69 -4.56
N ARG A 548 14.97 -20.83 -4.20
CA ARG A 548 14.23 -19.85 -3.39
C ARG A 548 14.34 -18.42 -3.92
N GLN A 549 14.00 -18.23 -5.20
CA GLN A 549 14.02 -16.92 -5.85
C GLN A 549 12.63 -16.59 -6.38
N ALA A 550 12.28 -15.30 -6.43
CA ALA A 550 10.96 -14.86 -6.93
C ALA A 550 10.69 -15.35 -8.36
N VAL A 551 11.70 -15.36 -9.24
CA VAL A 551 11.57 -15.82 -10.62
C VAL A 551 11.43 -17.36 -10.74
N THR A 552 12.12 -18.14 -9.90
CA THR A 552 11.95 -19.61 -9.88
C THR A 552 10.60 -19.99 -9.28
N SER A 553 10.16 -19.25 -8.26
CA SER A 553 8.82 -19.33 -7.70
C SER A 553 7.74 -19.02 -8.74
N ALA A 554 7.88 -17.94 -9.51
CA ALA A 554 6.95 -17.62 -10.60
C ALA A 554 6.91 -18.74 -11.67
N GLY A 555 8.08 -19.25 -12.08
CA GLY A 555 8.17 -20.34 -13.06
C GLY A 555 7.51 -21.64 -12.58
N SER A 556 7.72 -22.04 -11.33
CA SER A 556 7.03 -23.20 -10.76
C SER A 556 5.53 -22.96 -10.56
N GLY A 557 5.12 -21.71 -10.30
CA GLY A 557 3.72 -21.31 -10.29
C GLY A 557 3.02 -21.52 -11.64
N SER A 558 3.67 -21.18 -12.75
CA SER A 558 3.11 -21.46 -14.07
C SER A 558 3.06 -22.96 -14.38
N GLN A 559 4.09 -23.72 -13.98
CA GLN A 559 4.09 -25.19 -14.11
C GLN A 559 2.90 -25.79 -13.35
N ALA A 560 2.66 -25.37 -12.11
CA ALA A 560 1.56 -25.90 -11.31
C ALA A 560 0.17 -25.60 -11.88
N ALA A 561 -0.02 -24.42 -12.46
CA ALA A 561 -1.28 -24.09 -13.13
C ALA A 561 -1.51 -24.94 -14.38
N LEU A 562 -0.47 -25.23 -15.16
CA LEU A 562 -0.56 -26.08 -16.35
C LEU A 562 -0.77 -27.55 -15.99
N ASP A 563 -0.09 -28.05 -14.96
CA ASP A 563 -0.29 -29.40 -14.44
C ASP A 563 -1.73 -29.56 -13.90
N ALA A 564 -2.24 -28.56 -13.16
CA ALA A 564 -3.61 -28.56 -12.65
C ALA A 564 -4.67 -28.48 -13.74
N GLU A 565 -4.48 -27.62 -14.75
CA GLU A 565 -5.37 -27.52 -15.91
C GLU A 565 -5.47 -28.84 -16.64
N ARG A 566 -4.33 -29.45 -16.97
CA ARG A 566 -4.29 -30.75 -17.62
C ARG A 566 -4.97 -31.84 -16.80
N TRP A 567 -4.72 -31.87 -15.50
CA TRP A 567 -5.36 -32.82 -14.60
C TRP A 567 -6.88 -32.66 -14.61
N LEU A 568 -7.39 -31.43 -14.54
CA LEU A 568 -8.82 -31.13 -14.62
C LEU A 568 -9.40 -31.59 -15.96
N SER A 569 -8.74 -31.31 -17.08
CA SER A 569 -9.18 -31.74 -18.42
C SER A 569 -9.22 -33.26 -18.60
N GLU A 570 -8.35 -34.00 -17.90
CA GLU A 570 -8.32 -35.46 -17.95
C GLU A 570 -9.39 -36.09 -17.03
N HIS A 571 -9.68 -35.48 -15.88
CA HIS A 571 -10.53 -36.07 -14.83
C HIS A 571 -11.97 -35.53 -14.79
N MET A 572 -12.25 -34.39 -15.42
CA MET A 572 -13.59 -33.78 -15.47
C MET A 572 -14.29 -33.93 -16.83
N GLN A 573 -13.81 -34.81 -17.71
CA GLN A 573 -14.48 -35.07 -19.01
C GLN A 573 -15.92 -35.55 -18.79
N GLY A 574 -16.89 -34.77 -19.29
CA GLY A 574 -18.32 -35.09 -19.23
C GLY A 574 -19.12 -34.35 -18.16
N GLN A 575 -18.49 -33.55 -17.28
CA GLN A 575 -19.19 -32.50 -16.56
C GLN A 575 -19.34 -31.32 -17.51
N SER A 576 -20.49 -31.21 -18.17
CA SER A 576 -20.77 -30.07 -19.02
C SER A 576 -20.70 -28.78 -18.20
N ASP A 577 -19.93 -27.79 -18.65
CA ASP A 577 -19.95 -26.40 -18.17
C ASP A 577 -21.35 -25.74 -18.29
N ALA A 578 -22.36 -26.47 -18.77
CA ALA A 578 -23.73 -26.03 -19.02
C ALA A 578 -24.44 -25.48 -17.77
N GLU A 579 -24.10 -25.91 -16.55
CA GLU A 579 -24.68 -25.32 -15.33
C GLU A 579 -23.95 -24.05 -14.84
N GLU A 580 -22.69 -23.84 -15.26
CA GLU A 580 -21.95 -22.60 -14.98
C GLU A 580 -22.25 -21.50 -16.01
N GLU A 581 -22.54 -21.84 -17.27
CA GLU A 581 -22.90 -20.85 -18.29
C GLU A 581 -24.30 -20.23 -18.08
N GLU A 582 -25.28 -20.97 -17.53
CA GLU A 582 -26.66 -20.47 -17.41
C GLU A 582 -26.92 -19.54 -16.21
N SER A 583 -25.96 -19.35 -15.28
CA SER A 583 -26.18 -18.49 -14.10
C SER A 583 -25.13 -17.39 -13.87
N GLU A 584 -24.15 -17.20 -14.76
CA GLU A 584 -22.92 -16.43 -14.44
C GLU A 584 -22.69 -15.12 -15.19
N ASP A 585 -23.59 -14.71 -16.06
CA ASP A 585 -23.63 -13.35 -16.61
C ASP A 585 -24.99 -12.69 -16.30
N GLU A 586 -25.49 -12.77 -15.06
CA GLU A 586 -26.51 -11.79 -14.65
C GLU A 586 -25.89 -10.40 -14.77
N CYS A 587 -26.24 -9.70 -15.83
CA CYS A 587 -25.75 -8.36 -16.08
C CYS A 587 -26.16 -7.46 -14.92
N HIS A 588 -25.15 -7.01 -14.18
CA HIS A 588 -25.35 -6.05 -13.11
C HIS A 588 -25.16 -4.63 -13.65
N PRO A 589 -26.11 -3.71 -13.43
CA PRO A 589 -25.99 -2.34 -13.95
C PRO A 589 -24.69 -1.63 -13.58
N GLU A 590 -24.14 -1.93 -12.41
CA GLU A 590 -22.87 -1.38 -11.90
C GLU A 590 -21.67 -1.69 -12.81
N ASP A 591 -21.68 -2.82 -13.53
CA ASP A 591 -20.60 -3.22 -14.44
C ASP A 591 -20.50 -2.29 -15.67
N TYR A 592 -21.59 -1.57 -15.99
CA TYR A 592 -21.71 -0.68 -17.14
C TYR A 592 -21.85 0.79 -16.74
N GLU A 593 -21.86 1.10 -15.43
CA GLU A 593 -21.86 2.48 -14.93
C GLU A 593 -20.65 3.28 -15.40
N GLY A 594 -19.53 2.62 -15.72
CA GLY A 594 -18.35 3.25 -16.32
C GLY A 594 -18.50 3.60 -17.81
N TRP A 595 -19.45 3.00 -18.52
CA TRP A 595 -19.55 3.11 -19.98
C TRP A 595 -20.12 4.45 -20.44
N THR A 596 -19.63 5.00 -21.54
CA THR A 596 -20.26 6.15 -22.18
C THR A 596 -21.59 5.74 -22.83
N MET A 597 -22.52 6.69 -22.98
CA MET A 597 -23.78 6.43 -23.72
C MET A 597 -23.55 5.92 -25.15
N LYS A 598 -22.40 6.25 -25.75
CA LYS A 598 -22.01 5.75 -27.06
C LYS A 598 -21.66 4.25 -27.02
N GLN A 599 -20.94 3.80 -25.99
CA GLN A 599 -20.63 2.38 -25.78
C GLN A 599 -21.89 1.58 -25.51
N ILE A 600 -22.76 2.05 -24.60
CA ILE A 600 -24.03 1.39 -24.26
C ILE A 600 -24.94 1.24 -25.49
N ARG A 601 -25.12 2.30 -26.27
CA ARG A 601 -25.94 2.26 -27.50
C ARG A 601 -25.32 1.39 -28.60
N LYS A 602 -23.99 1.34 -28.69
CA LYS A 602 -23.30 0.48 -29.64
C LYS A 602 -23.56 -0.99 -29.29
N GLU A 603 -23.39 -1.36 -28.03
CA GLU A 603 -23.61 -2.73 -27.57
C GLU A 603 -25.08 -3.17 -27.71
N LEU A 604 -26.03 -2.31 -27.31
CA LEU A 604 -27.46 -2.55 -27.53
C LEU A 604 -27.78 -2.79 -29.01
N LYS A 605 -27.17 -2.02 -29.92
CA LYS A 605 -27.35 -2.17 -31.36
C LYS A 605 -26.69 -3.45 -31.88
N ASP A 606 -25.49 -3.77 -31.42
CA ASP A 606 -24.74 -4.98 -31.83
C ASP A 606 -25.50 -6.26 -31.39
N ARG A 607 -26.29 -6.16 -30.31
CA ARG A 607 -27.22 -7.20 -29.83
C ARG A 607 -28.61 -7.19 -30.48
N GLY A 608 -28.87 -6.25 -31.39
CA GLY A 608 -30.15 -6.17 -32.10
C GLY A 608 -31.32 -5.59 -31.29
N VAL A 609 -31.06 -4.95 -30.16
CA VAL A 609 -32.11 -4.33 -29.32
C VAL A 609 -32.67 -3.09 -30.00
N ASP A 610 -33.99 -3.05 -30.22
CA ASP A 610 -34.67 -1.85 -30.71
C ASP A 610 -34.83 -0.82 -29.58
N THR A 611 -33.81 0.02 -29.43
CA THR A 611 -33.79 1.08 -28.41
C THR A 611 -34.97 2.07 -28.53
N ALA A 612 -35.65 2.20 -29.69
CA ALA A 612 -36.82 3.08 -29.83
C ALA A 612 -38.11 2.43 -29.28
N ALA A 613 -38.17 1.11 -29.25
CA ALA A 613 -39.25 0.35 -28.63
C ALA A 613 -38.99 0.11 -27.14
N GLU A 614 -37.79 -0.33 -26.79
CA GLU A 614 -37.47 -0.86 -25.45
C GLU A 614 -36.92 0.19 -24.48
N CYS A 615 -36.38 1.30 -24.97
CA CYS A 615 -35.98 2.45 -24.15
C CYS A 615 -36.95 3.64 -24.29
N ARG A 616 -38.21 3.40 -24.64
CA ARG A 616 -39.21 4.45 -24.84
C ARG A 616 -39.57 5.11 -23.50
N GLY A 617 -38.86 6.18 -23.15
CA GLY A 617 -38.98 6.90 -21.87
C GLY A 617 -37.73 6.84 -20.99
N CYS A 618 -36.64 6.20 -21.44
CA CYS A 618 -35.36 6.27 -20.74
C CYS A 618 -34.74 7.66 -20.88
N ASN A 619 -34.65 8.38 -19.77
CA ASN A 619 -34.05 9.72 -19.69
C ASN A 619 -32.68 9.70 -19.01
N GLU A 620 -32.37 8.63 -18.29
CA GLU A 620 -31.14 8.47 -17.52
C GLU A 620 -30.32 7.28 -18.03
N LYS A 621 -28.99 7.39 -17.93
CA LYS A 621 -28.04 6.35 -18.38
C LYS A 621 -28.28 5.01 -17.68
N SER A 622 -28.63 5.02 -16.39
CA SER A 622 -28.99 3.83 -15.60
C SER A 622 -30.08 3.01 -16.27
N GLN A 623 -31.10 3.65 -16.83
CA GLN A 623 -32.23 2.98 -17.49
C GLN A 623 -31.82 2.32 -18.81
N PHE A 624 -30.87 2.89 -19.55
CA PHE A 624 -30.30 2.26 -20.73
C PHE A 624 -29.42 1.06 -20.37
N ILE A 625 -28.71 1.14 -19.25
CA ILE A 625 -27.93 0.02 -18.72
C ILE A 625 -28.87 -1.11 -18.26
N GLU A 626 -29.98 -0.81 -17.61
CA GLU A 626 -30.99 -1.81 -17.23
C GLU A 626 -31.62 -2.51 -18.44
N VAL A 627 -31.80 -1.80 -19.56
CA VAL A 627 -32.23 -2.44 -20.82
C VAL A 627 -31.10 -3.30 -21.37
N LEU A 628 -29.86 -2.81 -21.39
CA LEU A 628 -28.71 -3.61 -21.82
C LEU A 628 -28.60 -4.92 -21.02
N CYS A 629 -28.80 -4.84 -19.70
CA CYS A 629 -28.73 -6.01 -18.83
C CYS A 629 -29.86 -7.02 -19.00
N ARG A 630 -31.02 -6.61 -19.52
CA ARG A 630 -32.10 -7.55 -19.87
C ARG A 630 -31.82 -8.34 -21.15
N HIS A 631 -30.84 -7.89 -21.94
CA HIS A 631 -30.44 -8.48 -23.23
C HIS A 631 -29.02 -9.05 -23.21
N MET A 632 -28.48 -9.23 -22.00
CA MET A 632 -27.27 -9.98 -21.72
C MET A 632 -27.67 -11.34 -21.17
#